data_AF-A0A533YUB8-F1
#
_entry.id   AF-A0A533YUB8-F1
#
_cell.length_a   1.000
_cell.length_b   1.000
_cell.length_c   1.000
_cell.angle_alpha   90.00
_cell.angle_beta   90.00
_cell.angle_gamma   90.00
#
_symmetry.space_group_name_H-M   'P 1'
#
loop_
_entity.id
_entity.type
_entity.pdbx_description
1 polymer ?
#
loop_
_entity_poly.entity_id
_entity_poly.type
_entity_poly.pdbx_seq_one_letter_code
_entity_poly.pdbx_strand_id
1 'polypeptide(L)'
;MVLASLMLAGTLASGGLAIPVQNSMPQACFVYGEVFWSPAQITAMLSSNCKIHIERQERMIIMQGQNRIIRVLIPEEPGMHEFIYRWGQPAAHFDDELVRVASITGGGL
;
A
#
# COMPACT_ATOMS: atom_id res chain seq x y z
N MET A 1 -28.13 -53.23 33.45
CA MET A 1 -26.85 -53.18 34.19
C MET A 1 -25.83 -53.95 33.35
N VAL A 2 -24.68 -53.48 32.85
CA VAL A 2 -23.93 -52.21 32.77
C VAL A 2 -23.07 -52.39 31.48
N LEU A 3 -23.28 -51.62 30.41
CA LEU A 3 -22.38 -50.57 29.89
C LEU A 3 -20.87 -50.88 29.89
N ALA A 4 -20.29 -51.02 28.70
CA ALA A 4 -18.87 -50.70 28.47
C ALA A 4 -18.66 -50.31 27.00
N SER A 5 -18.84 -49.02 26.72
CA SER A 5 -18.47 -48.37 25.46
C SER A 5 -16.95 -48.20 25.43
N LEU A 6 -16.28 -48.73 24.41
CA LEU A 6 -14.88 -48.40 24.14
C LEU A 6 -14.81 -47.00 23.51
N MET A 7 -14.41 -46.02 24.31
CA MET A 7 -13.99 -44.70 23.84
C MET A 7 -12.53 -44.79 23.41
N LEU A 8 -12.24 -44.62 22.12
CA LEU A 8 -10.90 -44.22 21.69
C LEU A 8 -10.83 -42.69 21.70
N ALA A 9 -10.16 -42.18 22.73
CA ALA A 9 -9.65 -40.82 22.77
C ALA A 9 -8.56 -40.64 21.71
N GLY A 10 -8.75 -39.65 20.84
CA GLY A 10 -7.75 -39.15 19.91
C GLY A 10 -7.77 -37.63 19.93
N THR A 11 -7.36 -37.04 21.04
CA THR A 11 -7.09 -35.60 21.13
C THR A 11 -5.81 -35.30 20.35
N LEU A 12 -5.94 -34.73 19.15
CA LEU A 12 -4.89 -33.92 18.54
C LEU A 12 -5.30 -32.46 18.62
N ALA A 13 -5.00 -31.86 19.76
CA ALA A 13 -4.91 -30.41 19.90
C ALA A 13 -3.52 -30.00 19.40
N SER A 14 -3.45 -29.40 18.21
CA SER A 14 -2.41 -28.42 17.86
C SER A 14 -2.56 -27.99 16.41
N GLY A 15 -2.78 -26.71 16.19
CA GLY A 15 -2.32 -26.07 14.95
C GLY A 15 -3.38 -25.28 14.20
N GLY A 16 -3.65 -24.06 14.69
CA GLY A 16 -4.08 -22.95 13.85
C GLY A 16 -5.55 -22.99 13.44
N LEU A 17 -6.38 -22.27 14.19
CA LEU A 17 -7.51 -21.57 13.58
C LEU A 17 -6.94 -20.82 12.37
N ALA A 18 -7.28 -21.26 11.15
CA ALA A 18 -7.04 -20.47 9.96
C ALA A 18 -7.93 -19.24 10.08
N ILE A 19 -7.41 -18.20 10.73
CA ILE A 19 -8.02 -16.88 10.78
C ILE A 19 -8.11 -16.46 9.31
N PRO A 20 -9.30 -16.21 8.75
CA PRO A 20 -9.39 -15.65 7.41
C PRO A 20 -8.63 -14.34 7.45
N VAL A 21 -7.53 -14.25 6.69
CA VAL A 21 -6.70 -13.06 6.60
C VAL A 21 -7.60 -11.95 6.06
N GLN A 22 -8.09 -11.14 7.00
CA GLN A 22 -8.98 -10.02 6.73
C GLN A 22 -8.24 -9.06 5.81
N ASN A 23 -8.64 -9.03 4.54
CA ASN A 23 -8.42 -7.92 3.61
C ASN A 23 -7.00 -7.31 3.69
N SER A 24 -5.98 -8.17 3.78
CA SER A 24 -4.58 -7.73 3.90
C SER A 24 -4.15 -7.17 2.56
N MET A 25 -3.56 -5.98 2.58
CA MET A 25 -2.86 -5.40 1.43
C MET A 25 -1.99 -6.47 0.72
N PRO A 26 -1.96 -6.54 -0.63
CA PRO A 26 -1.10 -7.47 -1.35
C PRO A 26 0.36 -7.44 -0.84
N GLN A 27 1.07 -8.58 -0.92
CA GLN A 27 2.46 -8.72 -0.42
C GLN A 27 3.43 -7.66 -0.95
N ALA A 28 3.13 -7.05 -2.11
CA ALA A 28 3.81 -5.86 -2.59
C ALA A 28 2.79 -4.90 -3.20
N CYS A 29 2.49 -3.84 -2.44
CA CYS A 29 1.56 -2.80 -2.84
C CYS A 29 2.29 -1.65 -3.54
N PHE A 30 1.84 -1.30 -4.74
CA PHE A 30 2.47 -0.30 -5.59
C PHE A 30 1.45 0.68 -6.14
N VAL A 31 1.87 1.94 -6.19
CA VAL A 31 1.29 3.00 -7.01
C VAL A 31 2.24 3.24 -8.17
N TYR A 32 1.72 3.30 -9.37
CA TYR A 32 2.53 3.45 -10.57
C TYR A 32 1.79 4.26 -11.63
N GLY A 33 2.52 4.89 -12.54
CA GLY A 33 1.95 5.65 -13.64
C GLY A 33 2.88 6.73 -14.12
N GLU A 34 2.31 7.81 -14.66
CA GLU A 34 3.07 8.90 -15.24
C GLU A 34 2.68 10.24 -14.60
N VAL A 35 3.67 11.12 -14.42
CA VAL A 35 3.49 12.47 -13.90
C VAL A 35 4.09 13.46 -14.90
N PHE A 36 3.27 14.40 -15.37
CA PHE A 36 3.76 15.54 -16.15
C PHE A 36 3.93 16.75 -15.24
N TRP A 37 5.08 17.42 -15.35
CA TRP A 37 5.27 18.72 -14.71
C TRP A 37 5.70 19.80 -15.71
N SER A 38 5.16 21.00 -15.50
CA SER A 38 5.60 22.25 -16.11
C SER A 38 5.15 23.42 -15.23
N PRO A 39 5.70 24.64 -15.40
CA PRO A 39 5.24 25.82 -14.68
C PRO A 39 3.76 26.18 -14.92
N ALA A 40 3.19 25.76 -16.06
CA ALA A 40 1.81 26.09 -16.44
C ALA A 40 0.79 25.02 -16.02
N GLN A 41 1.21 23.76 -15.96
CA GLN A 41 0.31 22.64 -15.71
C GLN A 41 1.04 21.45 -15.09
N ILE A 42 0.28 20.68 -14.30
CA ILE A 42 0.74 19.44 -13.66
C ILE A 42 -0.36 18.41 -13.80
N THR A 43 -0.03 17.24 -14.35
CA THR A 43 -0.96 16.11 -14.46
C THR A 43 -0.32 14.87 -13.85
N ALA A 44 -1.17 13.98 -13.33
CA ALA A 44 -0.72 12.72 -12.75
C ALA A 44 -1.75 11.65 -13.12
N MET A 45 -1.33 10.66 -13.90
CA MET A 45 -2.17 9.54 -14.32
C MET A 45 -1.66 8.28 -13.63
N LEU A 46 -2.21 8.03 -12.44
CA LEU A 46 -1.70 7.03 -11.50
C LEU A 46 -2.71 5.91 -11.29
N SER A 47 -2.20 4.70 -11.15
CA SER A 47 -2.96 3.50 -10.81
C SER A 47 -2.29 2.76 -9.65
N SER A 48 -2.99 1.78 -9.09
CA SER A 48 -2.51 0.99 -7.97
C SER A 48 -3.00 -0.44 -8.07
N ASN A 49 -2.16 -1.39 -7.66
CA ASN A 49 -2.56 -2.80 -7.52
C ASN A 49 -3.25 -3.11 -6.18
N CYS A 50 -3.51 -2.08 -5.38
CA CYS A 50 -4.15 -2.13 -4.08
C CYS A 50 -5.38 -1.24 -4.00
N LYS A 51 -6.24 -1.55 -3.03
CA LYS A 51 -7.37 -0.68 -2.65
C LYS A 51 -6.89 0.53 -1.84
N ILE A 52 -6.34 1.51 -2.56
CA ILE A 52 -5.96 2.83 -2.04
C ILE A 52 -6.56 3.90 -2.95
N HIS A 53 -6.92 5.03 -2.34
CA HIS A 53 -7.42 6.20 -3.06
C HIS A 53 -6.25 7.12 -3.40
N ILE A 54 -6.17 7.59 -4.64
CA ILE A 54 -5.09 8.44 -5.13
C ILE A 54 -5.68 9.75 -5.60
N GLU A 55 -5.17 10.85 -5.06
CA GLU A 55 -5.52 12.20 -5.48
C GLU A 55 -4.27 13.01 -5.75
N ARG A 56 -4.38 14.02 -6.62
CA ARG A 56 -3.36 15.02 -6.83
C ARG A 56 -3.91 16.40 -6.52
N GLN A 57 -3.27 17.08 -5.58
CA GLN A 57 -3.57 18.46 -5.19
C GLN A 57 -2.34 19.30 -5.51
N GLU A 58 -2.44 20.15 -6.53
CA GLU A 58 -1.31 20.93 -7.06
C GLU A 58 -0.10 20.03 -7.40
N ARG A 59 0.96 20.12 -6.60
CA ARG A 59 2.21 19.37 -6.70
C ARG A 59 2.29 18.17 -5.75
N MET A 60 1.21 17.87 -5.03
CA MET A 60 1.19 16.82 -4.03
C MET A 60 0.37 15.64 -4.52
N ILE A 61 1.00 14.48 -4.60
CA ILE A 61 0.31 13.20 -4.74
C ILE A 61 -0.05 12.73 -3.35
N ILE A 62 -1.34 12.48 -3.11
CA ILE A 62 -1.89 12.06 -1.82
C ILE A 62 -2.46 10.65 -2.03
N MET A 63 -1.87 9.68 -1.35
CA MET A 63 -2.27 8.28 -1.42
C MET A 63 -2.85 7.86 -0.07
N GLN A 64 -4.11 7.45 -0.06
CA GLN A 64 -4.86 7.13 1.15
C GLN A 64 -5.21 5.65 1.16
N GLY A 65 -4.65 4.93 2.14
CA GLY A 65 -5.03 3.56 2.46
C GLY A 65 -5.99 3.51 3.64
N GLN A 66 -6.23 2.32 4.19
CA GLN A 66 -7.19 2.14 5.30
C GLN A 66 -6.81 2.94 6.55
N ASN A 67 -5.54 2.92 6.95
CA ASN A 67 -5.07 3.53 8.21
C ASN A 67 -3.84 4.43 8.02
N ARG A 68 -3.47 4.72 6.77
CA ARG A 68 -2.28 5.52 6.44
C ARG A 68 -2.54 6.45 5.27
N ILE A 69 -2.01 7.66 5.37
CA ILE A 69 -1.99 8.67 4.32
C ILE A 69 -0.53 8.97 4.01
N ILE A 70 -0.17 8.91 2.74
CA ILE A 70 1.19 9.10 2.24
C ILE A 70 1.16 10.26 1.26
N ARG A 71 2.06 11.23 1.45
CA ARG A 71 2.15 12.44 0.64
C ARG A 71 3.50 12.51 -0.04
N VAL A 72 3.50 12.63 -1.36
CA VAL A 72 4.72 12.76 -2.18
C VAL A 72 4.66 14.08 -2.92
N LEU A 73 5.76 14.83 -2.89
CA LEU A 73 5.90 16.08 -3.63
C LEU A 73 6.45 15.78 -5.04
N ILE A 74 5.80 16.31 -6.07
CA ILE A 74 6.24 16.20 -7.46
C ILE A 74 7.44 17.15 -7.66
N PRO A 75 8.59 16.66 -8.18
CA PRO A 75 9.75 17.48 -8.54
C PRO A 75 9.40 18.61 -9.52
N GLU A 76 10.19 19.68 -9.53
CA GLU A 76 10.06 20.80 -10.49
C GLU A 76 10.88 20.55 -11.76
N GLU A 77 10.95 19.30 -12.18
CA GLU A 77 11.63 18.94 -13.41
C GLU A 77 10.60 18.93 -14.55
N PRO A 78 10.78 19.76 -15.61
CA PRO A 78 9.86 19.78 -16.73
C PRO A 78 9.89 18.48 -17.53
N GLY A 79 8.72 17.91 -17.77
CA GLY A 79 8.60 16.73 -18.61
C GLY A 79 7.60 15.71 -18.09
N MET A 80 7.57 14.58 -18.79
CA MET A 80 6.88 13.37 -18.37
C MET A 80 7.87 12.50 -17.60
N HIS A 81 7.48 12.07 -16.41
CA HIS A 81 8.27 11.20 -15.55
C HIS A 81 7.48 9.94 -15.19
N GLU A 82 8.12 8.79 -15.25
CA GLU A 82 7.58 7.55 -14.70
C GLU A 82 7.54 7.66 -13.19
N PHE A 83 6.39 7.38 -12.58
CA PHE A 83 6.24 7.37 -11.13
C PHE A 83 6.03 5.95 -10.64
N ILE A 84 6.81 5.53 -9.65
CA ILE A 84 6.60 4.26 -8.94
C ILE A 84 6.79 4.48 -7.44
N TYR A 85 5.80 4.06 -6.65
CA TYR A 85 5.87 4.10 -5.21
C TYR A 85 5.44 2.78 -4.59
N ARG A 86 6.33 2.18 -3.80
CA ARG A 86 5.99 1.02 -2.97
C ARG A 86 5.40 1.49 -1.65
N TRP A 87 4.20 1.01 -1.33
CA TRP A 87 3.46 1.42 -0.14
C TRP A 87 4.30 1.31 1.15
N GLY A 88 4.36 2.41 1.90
CA GLY A 88 5.07 2.49 3.18
C GLY A 88 6.59 2.67 3.07
N GLN A 89 7.16 2.77 1.86
CA GLN A 89 8.56 3.16 1.70
C GLN A 89 8.76 4.67 1.98
N PRO A 90 9.96 5.08 2.41
CA PRO A 90 10.25 6.49 2.70
C PRO A 90 10.51 7.34 1.46
N ALA A 91 10.57 6.74 0.27
CA ALA A 91 10.83 7.42 -0.99
C ALA A 91 9.99 6.80 -2.14
N ALA A 92 9.72 7.62 -3.15
CA ALA A 92 9.13 7.25 -4.42
C ALA A 92 10.18 7.41 -5.54
N HIS A 93 10.00 6.66 -6.61
CA HIS A 93 10.77 6.80 -7.84
C HIS A 93 10.07 7.76 -8.80
N PHE A 94 10.85 8.68 -9.35
CA PHE A 94 10.53 9.47 -10.53
C PHE A 94 11.63 9.18 -11.56
N ASP A 95 11.32 8.40 -12.58
CA ASP A 95 12.31 7.75 -13.45
C ASP A 95 13.37 6.99 -12.61
N ASP A 96 14.65 7.33 -12.78
CA ASP A 96 15.77 6.78 -12.00
C ASP A 96 16.02 7.52 -10.67
N GLU A 97 15.29 8.60 -10.39
CA GLU A 97 15.50 9.43 -9.20
C GLU A 97 14.64 9.02 -8.00
N LEU A 98 15.23 9.11 -6.80
CA LEU A 98 14.54 8.84 -5.54
C LEU A 98 14.10 10.15 -4.86
N VAL A 99 12.79 10.36 -4.81
CA VAL A 99 12.17 11.52 -4.15
C VAL A 99 11.63 11.09 -2.78
N ARG A 100 12.08 11.77 -1.72
CA ARG A 100 11.60 11.48 -0.35
C ARG A 100 10.11 11.78 -0.22
N VAL A 101 9.40 10.88 0.46
CA VAL A 101 8.01 11.09 0.87
C VAL A 101 7.96 12.28 1.82
N ALA A 102 7.08 13.24 1.52
CA ALA A 102 6.93 14.47 2.28
C ALA A 102 6.36 14.21 3.68
N SER A 103 5.38 13.31 3.78
CA SER A 103 4.88 12.84 5.07
C SER A 103 4.15 11.50 4.98
N ILE A 104 4.18 10.78 6.10
CA ILE A 104 3.40 9.57 6.33
C ILE A 104 2.61 9.80 7.61
N THR A 105 1.28 9.75 7.53
CA THR A 105 0.39 9.93 8.68
C THR A 105 -0.41 8.66 8.88
N GLY A 106 -0.43 8.13 10.11
CA GLY A 106 -1.14 6.92 10.48
C GLY A 106 -0.29 5.65 10.37
N GLY A 107 -0.65 4.65 11.19
CA GLY A 107 0.13 3.42 11.40
C GLY A 107 1.01 3.51 12.64
N GLY A 108 0.54 2.90 13.74
CA GLY A 108 1.42 2.57 14.87
C GLY A 108 2.51 1.59 14.41
N LEU A 109 3.70 1.73 15.02
CA LEU A 109 4.71 0.68 15.05
C LEU A 109 4.14 -0.59 15.69
#